data_AF-D1AB98-F1
#
_entry.id   AF-D1AB98-F1
#
_cell.length_a   1.000
_cell.length_b   1.000
_cell.length_c   1.000
_cell.angle_alpha   90.00
_cell.angle_beta   90.00
_cell.angle_gamma   90.00
#
_symmetry.space_group_name_H-M   'P 1'
#
loop_
_entity.id
_entity.type
_entity.pdbx_description
1 polymer ?
#
loop_
_entity_poly.entity_id
_entity_poly.type
_entity_poly.pdbx_seq_one_letter_code
_entity_poly.pdbx_strand_id
1 'polypeptide(L)'
;MRRLIIALLVLPSTFGLSLWTGFGPFDDWVHNCQVRQQYLDRLEAMRVEVNKLRVEGRSEKEIAEIMVPRHNEAKALVRTKMKAKEVAKLEERNRARYGDPMGPTVEWMHAQHGGNWHEVVEATLDSNRLYDLSCLPWFDL
;
A
#
# COMPACT_ATOMS: atom_id res chain seq x y z
N MET A 1 34.98 -49.55 26.12
CA MET A 1 34.65 -48.12 25.97
C MET A 1 34.99 -47.69 24.55
N ARG A 2 33.99 -47.57 23.66
CA ARG A 2 34.17 -47.16 22.26
C ARG A 2 33.53 -45.78 22.11
N ARG A 3 34.33 -44.74 21.90
CA ARG A 3 33.86 -43.36 21.74
C ARG A 3 33.26 -43.20 20.33
N LEU A 4 32.00 -42.77 20.26
CA LEU A 4 31.32 -42.31 19.05
C LEU A 4 32.00 -41.02 18.55
N ILE A 5 32.37 -40.98 17.28
CA ILE A 5 32.64 -39.73 16.57
C ILE A 5 31.30 -39.32 15.94
N ILE A 6 30.65 -38.31 16.52
CA ILE A 6 29.47 -37.67 15.91
C ILE A 6 29.99 -36.70 14.86
N ALA A 7 29.83 -37.05 13.58
CA ALA A 7 29.98 -36.12 12.49
C ALA A 7 28.80 -35.15 12.53
N LEU A 8 29.05 -33.91 12.97
CA LEU A 8 28.13 -32.80 12.78
C LEU A 8 28.03 -32.51 11.28
N LEU A 9 26.99 -33.05 10.65
CA LEU A 9 26.47 -32.55 9.39
C LEU A 9 26.03 -31.11 9.64
N VAL A 10 26.86 -30.15 9.23
CA VAL A 10 26.43 -28.78 8.99
C VAL A 10 25.52 -28.85 7.79
N LEU A 11 24.22 -29.06 8.04
CA LEU A 11 23.20 -28.74 7.06
C LEU A 11 23.40 -27.26 6.75
N PRO A 12 23.62 -26.86 5.49
CA PRO A 12 23.63 -25.46 5.15
C PRO A 12 22.28 -24.92 5.62
N SER A 13 22.34 -24.05 6.63
CA SER A 13 21.18 -23.32 7.08
C SER A 13 20.56 -22.70 5.84
N THR A 14 19.24 -22.79 5.75
CA THR A 14 18.41 -22.15 4.73
C THR A 14 18.63 -20.63 4.60
N PHE A 15 19.54 -20.05 5.40
CA PHE A 15 20.02 -18.69 5.39
C PHE A 15 20.73 -18.24 4.10
N GLY A 16 21.27 -19.16 3.29
CA GLY A 16 22.11 -18.79 2.14
C GLY A 16 21.40 -18.62 0.78
N LEU A 17 20.16 -19.08 0.62
CA LEU A 17 19.53 -19.26 -0.70
C LEU A 17 18.47 -18.22 -1.08
N SER A 18 17.99 -17.39 -0.15
CA SER A 18 16.97 -16.38 -0.45
C SER A 18 17.52 -15.19 -1.24
N LEU A 19 18.81 -14.87 -1.12
CA LEU A 19 19.41 -13.74 -1.84
C LEU A 19 19.72 -14.01 -3.33
N TRP A 20 19.50 -15.23 -3.83
CA TRP A 20 19.98 -15.64 -5.15
C TRP A 20 18.90 -16.12 -6.14
N THR A 21 17.67 -16.35 -5.68
CA THR A 21 16.58 -16.90 -6.54
C THR A 21 15.41 -15.95 -6.75
N GLY A 22 15.24 -14.92 -5.91
CA GLY A 22 14.12 -13.97 -6.01
C GLY A 22 12.74 -14.63 -5.87
N PHE A 23 12.67 -15.80 -5.23
CA PHE A 23 11.46 -16.60 -5.06
C PHE A 23 11.42 -17.20 -3.63
N GLY A 24 11.21 -16.33 -2.65
CA GLY A 24 10.88 -16.71 -1.27
C GLY A 24 9.83 -15.78 -0.63
N PRO A 25 9.18 -16.18 0.47
CA PRO A 25 8.23 -15.32 1.19
C PRO A 25 8.81 -13.95 1.59
N PHE A 26 10.12 -13.90 1.87
CA PHE A 26 10.83 -12.66 2.17
C PHE A 26 10.98 -11.75 0.94
N ASP A 27 11.17 -12.31 -0.26
CA ASP A 27 11.27 -11.53 -1.51
C ASP A 27 9.91 -10.90 -1.85
N ASP A 28 8.82 -11.64 -1.61
CA ASP A 28 7.45 -11.14 -1.76
C ASP A 28 7.14 -9.98 -0.80
N TRP A 29 7.60 -10.07 0.45
CA TRP A 29 7.45 -9.01 1.43
C TRP A 29 8.26 -7.76 1.06
N VAL A 30 9.55 -7.90 0.76
CA VAL A 30 10.41 -6.77 0.33
C VAL A 30 9.80 -6.09 -0.89
N HIS A 31 9.37 -6.87 -1.89
CA HIS A 31 8.73 -6.34 -3.09
C HIS A 31 7.44 -5.57 -2.77
N ASN A 32 6.55 -6.15 -1.97
CA ASN A 32 5.31 -5.48 -1.56
C ASN A 32 5.57 -4.19 -0.77
N CYS A 33 6.64 -4.16 0.03
CA CYS A 33 7.06 -2.96 0.74
C CYS A 33 7.66 -1.89 -0.17
N GLN A 34 8.40 -2.27 -1.21
CA GLN A 34 8.83 -1.32 -2.25
C GLN A 34 7.64 -0.74 -3.01
N VAL A 35 6.64 -1.58 -3.36
CA VAL A 35 5.39 -1.12 -3.97
C VAL A 35 4.63 -0.18 -3.03
N ARG A 36 4.61 -0.47 -1.72
CA ARG A 36 4.00 0.40 -0.71
C ARG A 36 4.71 1.75 -0.60
N GLN A 37 6.04 1.79 -0.59
CA GLN A 37 6.78 3.05 -0.55
C GLN A 37 6.48 3.93 -1.78
N GLN A 38 6.42 3.34 -2.97
CA GLN A 38 6.04 4.08 -4.18
C GLN A 38 4.61 4.65 -4.13
N TYR A 39 3.71 4.05 -3.34
CA TYR A 39 2.39 4.61 -3.09
C TYR A 39 2.46 5.79 -2.12
N LEU A 40 3.25 5.68 -1.05
CA LEU A 40 3.44 6.76 -0.08
C LEU A 40 4.08 8.00 -0.72
N ASP A 41 5.07 7.81 -1.59
CA ASP A 41 5.67 8.89 -2.38
C ASP A 41 4.63 9.67 -3.21
N ARG A 42 3.63 8.95 -3.75
CA ARG A 42 2.53 9.57 -4.50
C ARG A 42 1.60 10.36 -3.60
N LEU A 43 1.29 9.85 -2.41
CA LEU A 43 0.48 10.60 -1.43
C LEU A 43 1.17 11.89 -1.00
N GLU A 44 2.48 11.86 -0.82
CA GLU A 44 3.24 13.07 -0.47
C GLU A 44 3.23 14.09 -1.61
N ALA A 45 3.38 13.65 -2.86
CA ALA A 45 3.19 14.52 -4.02
C ALA A 45 1.77 15.12 -4.08
N MET A 46 0.75 14.32 -3.77
CA MET A 46 -0.63 14.80 -3.68
C MET A 46 -0.82 15.83 -2.56
N ARG A 47 -0.15 15.68 -1.41
CA ARG A 47 -0.18 16.65 -0.31
C ARG A 47 0.33 18.01 -0.75
N VAL A 48 1.44 18.03 -1.49
CA VAL A 48 1.98 19.27 -2.09
C VAL A 48 0.98 19.89 -3.07
N GLU A 49 0.33 19.07 -3.88
CA GLU A 49 -0.68 19.52 -4.85
C GLU A 49 -1.93 20.11 -4.19
N VAL A 50 -2.44 19.47 -3.13
CA VAL A 50 -3.55 20.00 -2.31
C VAL A 50 -3.20 21.36 -1.73
N ASN A 51 -2.01 21.50 -1.15
CA ASN A 51 -1.57 22.78 -0.59
C ASN A 51 -1.49 23.87 -1.67
N LYS A 52 -0.99 23.53 -2.86
CA LYS A 52 -0.97 24.46 -4.00
C LYS A 52 -2.38 24.90 -4.39
N LEU A 53 -3.33 23.96 -4.54
CA LEU A 53 -4.71 24.27 -4.92
C LEU A 53 -5.41 25.14 -3.87
N ARG A 54 -5.14 24.93 -2.58
CA ARG A 54 -5.63 25.79 -1.49
C ARG A 54 -5.07 27.21 -1.59
N VAL A 55 -3.78 27.36 -1.88
CA VAL A 55 -3.14 28.68 -2.09
C VAL A 55 -3.71 29.39 -3.32
N GLU A 56 -4.07 28.65 -4.37
CA GLU A 56 -4.75 29.16 -5.55
C GLU A 56 -6.23 29.55 -5.28
N GLY A 57 -6.74 29.32 -4.07
CA GLY A 57 -8.09 29.69 -3.66
C GLY A 57 -9.18 28.73 -4.13
N ARG A 58 -8.81 27.49 -4.52
CA ARG A 58 -9.79 26.46 -4.87
C ARG A 58 -10.58 26.02 -3.64
N SER A 59 -11.86 25.75 -3.85
CA SER A 59 -12.72 25.23 -2.78
C SER A 59 -12.37 23.78 -2.45
N GLU A 60 -12.61 23.35 -1.21
CA GLU A 60 -12.37 21.96 -0.79
C GLU A 60 -13.18 20.95 -1.62
N LYS A 61 -14.35 21.34 -2.14
CA LYS A 61 -15.14 20.51 -3.05
C LYS A 61 -14.38 20.27 -4.37
N GLU A 62 -13.91 21.34 -5.01
CA GLU A 62 -13.14 21.22 -6.26
C GLU A 62 -11.85 20.40 -6.03
N ILE A 63 -11.19 20.59 -4.88
CA ILE A 63 -10.01 19.81 -4.53
C ILE A 63 -10.38 18.33 -4.34
N ALA A 64 -11.49 18.01 -3.66
CA ALA A 64 -11.97 16.64 -3.49
C ALA A 64 -12.30 15.95 -4.82
N GLU A 65 -12.97 16.66 -5.73
CA GLU A 65 -13.28 16.18 -7.09
C GLU A 65 -12.02 15.86 -7.91
N ILE A 66 -10.92 16.57 -7.66
CA ILE A 66 -9.60 16.28 -8.26
C ILE A 66 -8.91 15.11 -7.55
N MET A 67 -8.88 15.12 -6.21
CA MET A 67 -8.00 14.25 -5.43
C MET A 67 -8.54 12.84 -5.23
N VAL A 68 -9.86 12.62 -5.14
CA VAL A 68 -10.41 11.27 -4.97
C VAL A 68 -10.10 10.37 -6.17
N PRO A 69 -10.33 10.80 -7.44
CA PRO A 69 -9.90 10.01 -8.60
C PRO A 69 -8.38 9.80 -8.63
N ARG A 70 -7.59 10.83 -8.30
CA ARG A 70 -6.12 10.76 -8.31
C ARG A 70 -5.56 9.79 -7.27
N HIS A 71 -6.18 9.72 -6.09
CA HIS A 71 -5.86 8.72 -5.07
C HIS A 71 -6.21 7.31 -5.55
N ASN A 72 -7.35 7.13 -6.23
CA ASN A 72 -7.71 5.85 -6.83
C ASN A 72 -6.73 5.42 -7.93
N GLU A 73 -6.32 6.35 -8.78
CA GLU A 73 -5.29 6.14 -9.80
C GLU A 73 -3.93 5.80 -9.18
N ALA A 74 -3.51 6.49 -8.12
CA ALA A 74 -2.26 6.19 -7.41
C ALA A 74 -2.23 4.74 -6.90
N LYS A 75 -3.34 4.24 -6.34
CA LYS A 75 -3.48 2.83 -5.97
C LYS A 75 -3.42 1.91 -7.19
N ALA A 76 -4.10 2.23 -8.28
CA ALA A 76 -4.11 1.43 -9.50
C ALA A 76 -2.71 1.30 -10.11
N LEU A 77 -1.96 2.41 -10.19
CA LEU A 77 -0.60 2.44 -10.74
C LEU A 77 0.35 1.53 -9.98
N VAL A 78 0.35 1.56 -8.65
CA VAL A 78 1.26 0.69 -7.86
C VAL A 78 0.83 -0.78 -7.91
N ARG A 79 -0.48 -1.05 -8.03
CA ARG A 79 -1.02 -2.41 -8.16
C ARG A 79 -0.59 -3.11 -9.45
N THR A 80 -0.21 -2.37 -10.50
CA THR A 80 0.38 -2.96 -11.72
C THR A 80 1.67 -3.75 -11.46
N LYS A 81 2.34 -3.47 -10.32
CA LYS A 81 3.57 -4.14 -9.90
C LYS A 81 3.32 -5.31 -8.95
N MET A 82 2.08 -5.51 -8.50
CA MET A 82 1.70 -6.61 -7.59
C MET A 82 1.35 -7.88 -8.37
N LYS A 83 1.25 -9.03 -7.69
CA LYS A 83 0.79 -10.26 -8.33
C LYS A 83 -0.71 -10.17 -8.63
N ALA A 84 -1.13 -10.64 -9.80
CA ALA A 84 -2.54 -10.59 -10.24
C ALA A 84 -3.52 -11.17 -9.20
N LYS A 85 -3.15 -12.26 -8.51
CA LYS A 85 -3.96 -12.88 -7.46
C LYS A 85 -4.19 -11.96 -6.24
N GLU A 86 -3.24 -11.08 -5.92
CA GLU A 86 -3.31 -10.15 -4.80
C GLU A 86 -4.17 -8.94 -5.17
N VAL A 87 -4.00 -8.44 -6.40
CA VAL A 87 -4.84 -7.38 -6.97
C VAL A 87 -6.30 -7.82 -7.02
N ALA A 88 -6.58 -9.04 -7.50
CA ALA A 88 -7.94 -9.57 -7.57
C ALA A 88 -8.65 -9.59 -6.19
N LYS A 89 -7.94 -9.98 -5.13
CA LYS A 89 -8.48 -9.95 -3.74
C LYS A 89 -8.79 -8.52 -3.28
N LEU A 90 -7.91 -7.56 -3.60
CA LEU A 90 -8.13 -6.16 -3.26
C LEU A 90 -9.35 -5.58 -3.99
N GLU A 91 -9.49 -5.89 -5.27
CA GLU A 91 -10.63 -5.46 -6.08
C GLU A 91 -11.95 -6.10 -5.64
N GLU A 92 -11.94 -7.38 -5.27
CA GLU A 92 -13.12 -8.07 -4.74
C GLU A 92 -13.59 -7.42 -3.43
N ARG A 93 -12.66 -7.16 -2.50
CA ARG A 93 -12.96 -6.41 -1.27
C ARG A 93 -13.50 -5.01 -1.58
N ASN A 94 -12.90 -4.31 -2.56
CA ASN A 94 -13.33 -2.98 -2.95
C ASN A 94 -14.74 -2.99 -3.55
N ARG A 95 -15.06 -3.93 -4.45
CA ARG A 95 -16.41 -4.13 -4.99
C ARG A 95 -17.43 -4.39 -3.88
N ALA A 96 -17.10 -5.26 -2.93
CA ALA A 96 -17.98 -5.57 -1.80
C ALA A 96 -18.24 -4.36 -0.91
N ARG A 97 -17.27 -3.46 -0.73
CA ARG A 97 -17.38 -2.30 0.17
C ARG A 97 -17.93 -1.04 -0.50
N TYR A 98 -17.52 -0.77 -1.73
CA TYR A 98 -17.74 0.50 -2.42
C TYR A 98 -18.61 0.36 -3.69
N GLY A 99 -18.83 -0.87 -4.17
CA GLY A 99 -19.46 -1.11 -5.48
C GLY A 99 -18.51 -0.92 -6.67
N ASP A 100 -17.26 -0.50 -6.44
CA ASP A 100 -16.27 -0.18 -7.47
C ASP A 100 -14.93 -0.88 -7.16
N PRO A 101 -14.25 -1.48 -8.15
CA PRO A 101 -12.99 -2.22 -7.94
C PRO A 101 -11.79 -1.33 -7.59
N MET A 102 -11.77 -0.07 -8.04
CA MET A 102 -10.69 0.89 -7.76
C MET A 102 -10.81 1.48 -6.35
N GLY A 103 -12.02 1.77 -5.90
CA GLY A 103 -12.27 2.29 -4.56
C GLY A 103 -13.51 3.18 -4.47
N PRO A 104 -13.64 3.99 -3.41
CA PRO A 104 -14.80 4.84 -3.25
C PRO A 104 -14.82 5.97 -4.30
N THR A 105 -16.04 6.38 -4.69
CA THR A 105 -16.27 7.58 -5.50
C THR A 105 -16.23 8.85 -4.65
N VAL A 106 -16.22 10.02 -5.28
CA VAL A 106 -16.28 11.32 -4.58
C VAL A 106 -17.55 11.40 -3.75
N GLU A 107 -18.69 10.98 -4.31
CA GLU A 107 -20.00 11.00 -3.66
C GLU A 107 -20.04 10.04 -2.47
N TRP A 108 -19.45 8.85 -2.61
CA TRP A 108 -19.32 7.90 -1.51
C TRP A 108 -18.50 8.50 -0.37
N MET A 109 -17.35 9.12 -0.68
CA MET A 109 -16.51 9.77 0.31
C MET A 109 -17.25 10.93 1.00
N HIS A 110 -17.94 11.76 0.22
CA HIS A 110 -18.69 12.89 0.75
C HIS A 110 -19.80 12.45 1.71
N ALA A 111 -20.56 11.42 1.34
CA ALA A 111 -21.57 10.82 2.21
C ALA A 111 -20.95 10.22 3.49
N GLN A 112 -19.82 9.51 3.37
CA GLN A 112 -19.14 8.88 4.50
C GLN A 112 -18.56 9.90 5.50
N HIS A 113 -18.18 11.09 5.03
CA HIS A 113 -17.64 12.19 5.84
C HIS A 113 -18.70 13.23 6.23
N GLY A 114 -19.98 12.85 6.27
CA GLY A 114 -21.06 13.73 6.77
C GLY A 114 -21.24 15.02 5.95
N GLY A 115 -20.81 15.01 4.69
CA GLY A 115 -20.86 16.18 3.82
C GLY A 115 -19.67 17.15 3.95
N ASN A 116 -18.66 16.82 4.75
CA ASN A 116 -17.49 17.68 4.97
C ASN A 116 -16.43 17.49 3.87
N TRP A 117 -16.37 18.44 2.93
CA TRP A 117 -15.39 18.41 1.83
C TRP A 117 -13.95 18.46 2.31
N HIS A 118 -13.66 19.16 3.41
CA HIS A 118 -12.30 19.22 3.94
C HIS A 118 -11.82 17.85 4.40
N GLU A 119 -12.66 17.11 5.13
CA GLU A 119 -12.34 15.74 5.55
C GLU A 119 -12.17 14.79 4.37
N VAL A 120 -12.96 14.96 3.29
CA VAL A 120 -12.77 14.18 2.07
C VAL A 120 -11.38 14.41 1.51
N VAL A 121 -10.92 15.66 1.39
CA VAL A 121 -9.58 15.99 0.91
C VAL A 121 -8.52 15.37 1.81
N GLU A 122 -8.61 15.55 3.12
CA GLU A 122 -7.62 14.98 4.07
C GLU A 122 -7.58 13.44 3.99
N ALA A 123 -8.72 12.78 3.82
CA ALA A 123 -8.80 11.33 3.68
C ALA A 123 -8.12 10.81 2.39
N THR A 124 -8.00 11.62 1.33
CA THR A 124 -7.24 11.24 0.12
C THR A 124 -5.73 11.23 0.33
N LEU A 125 -5.25 11.92 1.36
CA LEU A 125 -3.84 12.00 1.74
C LEU A 125 -3.46 11.02 2.85
N ASP A 126 -4.46 10.34 3.40
CA ASP A 126 -4.27 9.37 4.47
C ASP A 126 -3.86 8.00 3.94
N SER A 127 -3.17 7.29 4.80
CA SER A 127 -2.52 6.03 4.54
C SER A 127 -2.88 5.07 5.67
N ASN A 128 -3.19 3.81 5.35
CA ASN A 128 -3.45 2.84 6.40
C ASN A 128 -2.14 2.52 7.14
N ARG A 129 -2.02 3.06 8.35
CA ARG A 129 -0.86 2.93 9.23
C ARG A 129 -0.43 1.48 9.48
N LEU A 130 -1.35 0.52 9.51
CA LEU A 130 -0.97 -0.90 9.70
C LEU A 130 -0.15 -1.44 8.51
N TYR A 131 -0.48 -1.03 7.29
CA TYR A 131 0.32 -1.40 6.10
C TYR A 131 1.64 -0.66 6.04
N ASP A 132 1.72 0.54 6.61
CA ASP A 132 2.98 1.29 6.70
C ASP A 132 3.92 0.63 7.70
N LEU A 133 3.37 0.22 8.85
CA LEU A 133 4.11 -0.49 9.89
C LEU A 133 4.53 -1.90 9.46
N SER A 134 3.74 -2.58 8.62
CA SER A 134 4.11 -3.90 8.10
C SER A 134 5.38 -3.91 7.25
N CYS A 135 5.88 -2.73 6.87
CA CYS A 135 7.13 -2.56 6.13
C CYS A 135 8.31 -2.09 6.99
N LEU A 136 8.15 -2.07 8.32
CA LEU A 136 9.25 -1.84 9.23
C LEU A 136 10.05 -3.13 9.47
N PRO A 137 11.37 -3.06 9.67
CA PRO A 137 12.25 -4.21 9.85
C PRO A 137 11.92 -5.12 11.04
N TRP A 138 11.04 -4.68 11.94
CA TRP A 138 10.76 -5.32 13.23
C TRP A 138 9.43 -6.11 13.26
N PHE A 139 8.64 -6.06 12.17
CA PHE A 139 7.37 -6.79 12.04
C PHE A 139 7.53 -8.15 11.31
N ASP A 140 8.77 -8.60 11.09
CA ASP A 140 9.12 -9.90 10.48
C ASP A 140 9.18 -11.08 11.49
N LEU A 141 8.31 -11.09 12.52
CA LEU A 141 8.24 -12.18 13.53
C LEU A 141 7.13 -13.19 13.26
#